data_AF-A0A7X1P5B9-F1
#
_entry.id   AF-A0A7X1P5B9-F1
#
_cell.length_a   1.000
_cell.length_b   1.000
_cell.length_c   1.000
_cell.angle_alpha   90.00
_cell.angle_beta   90.00
_cell.angle_gamma   90.00
#
_symmetry.space_group_name_H-M   'P 1'
#
loop_
_entity.id
_entity.type
_entity.pdbx_description
1 polymer ?
#
loop_
_entity_poly.entity_id
_entity_poly.type
_entity_poly.pdbx_seq_one_letter_code
_entity_poly.pdbx_strand_id
1 'polypeptide(L)'
;MHKTRSSSLLPAPSPNELFVTGAKVTGPRTRISPVTKALSEYIADASKSQLPVEVRERAKIHLVDTVAAVVSGSRLEPGRKALQYVAALGGNAESVVIGSRLVTSALAAALANGMCGHADETDDTIMALRLHPGACIVPAALAIADKEQLGGTAVLRAIVLGYDVAARLLRALRLMSLGERSRHHGGAIGGSFGATAACAALLRLNPTVVRYALSYAGQNAAGIYTMLRDSHHVEKAYVLGACRHTMAFRLR
;
A
#
# COMPACT_ATOMS: atom_id res chain seq x y z
N MET A 1 10.37 46.70 36.48
CA MET A 1 11.07 46.53 35.19
C MET A 1 10.39 45.42 34.40
N HIS A 2 9.42 45.75 33.54
CA HIS A 2 8.82 44.79 32.60
C HIS A 2 8.68 45.51 31.25
N LYS A 3 9.54 45.18 30.29
CA LYS A 3 9.39 45.62 28.89
C LYS A 3 8.64 44.53 28.14
N THR A 4 7.38 44.78 27.81
CA THR A 4 6.59 44.02 26.84
C THR A 4 7.11 44.31 25.44
N ARG A 5 7.64 43.30 24.74
CA ARG A 5 7.99 43.40 23.32
C ARG A 5 6.70 43.37 22.49
N SER A 6 6.42 44.47 21.81
CA SER A 6 5.43 44.53 20.73
C SER A 6 5.86 43.60 19.59
N SER A 7 5.12 42.51 19.36
CA SER A 7 5.29 41.68 18.17
C SER A 7 4.60 42.34 16.99
N SER A 8 5.36 42.99 16.10
CA SER A 8 4.87 43.35 14.77
C SER A 8 4.72 42.06 13.96
N LEU A 9 3.51 41.52 13.89
CA LEU A 9 3.14 40.47 12.95
C LEU A 9 3.40 41.03 11.54
N LEU A 10 4.20 40.29 10.75
CA LEU A 10 4.36 40.59 9.33
C LEU A 10 2.98 40.52 8.65
N PRO A 11 2.65 41.45 7.74
CA PRO A 11 1.36 41.44 7.06
C PRO A 11 1.21 40.14 6.26
N ALA A 12 0.01 39.54 6.30
CA ALA A 12 -0.33 38.39 5.47
C ALA A 12 -0.16 38.77 3.99
N PRO A 13 0.46 37.92 3.16
CA PRO A 13 0.60 38.18 1.74
C PRO A 13 -0.78 38.32 1.08
N SER A 14 -0.88 39.20 0.09
CA SER A 14 -2.15 39.45 -0.59
C SER A 14 -2.59 38.21 -1.38
N PRO A 15 -3.90 37.99 -1.62
CA PRO A 15 -4.42 36.82 -2.33
C PRO A 15 -3.81 36.60 -3.74
N ASN A 16 -3.21 37.63 -4.33
CA ASN A 16 -2.58 37.59 -5.65
C ASN A 16 -1.10 37.15 -5.64
N GLU A 17 -0.47 36.96 -4.47
CA GLU A 17 0.92 36.48 -4.38
C GLU A 17 1.04 34.94 -4.32
N LEU A 18 -0.09 34.22 -4.22
CA LEU A 18 -0.12 32.75 -4.09
C LEU A 18 -0.26 31.99 -5.42
N PHE A 19 -0.44 32.69 -6.54
CA PHE A 19 -0.53 32.08 -7.86
C PHE A 19 0.72 32.38 -8.66
N VAL A 20 1.78 31.60 -8.42
CA VAL A 20 2.86 31.47 -9.39
C VAL A 20 2.24 31.02 -10.70
N THR A 21 2.46 31.85 -11.70
CA THR A 21 2.00 31.77 -13.08
C THR A 21 2.20 30.39 -13.69
N GLY A 22 1.26 30.00 -14.56
CA GLY A 22 1.27 28.75 -15.30
C GLY A 22 2.47 28.60 -16.21
N ALA A 23 3.60 28.18 -15.64
CA ALA A 23 4.75 27.71 -16.38
C ALA A 23 4.31 26.48 -17.19
N LYS A 24 4.03 26.68 -18.48
CA LYS A 24 3.98 25.58 -19.44
C LYS A 24 5.31 24.84 -19.30
N VAL A 25 5.25 23.55 -18.94
CA VAL A 25 6.43 22.68 -18.95
C VAL A 25 6.87 22.55 -20.42
N THR A 26 7.76 23.44 -20.86
CA THR A 26 8.25 23.55 -22.25
C THR A 26 9.57 22.81 -22.49
N GLY A 27 10.02 21.99 -21.54
CA GLY A 27 11.16 21.11 -21.73
C GLY A 27 10.82 19.90 -22.61
N PRO A 28 11.81 19.30 -23.31
CA PRO A 28 11.59 18.02 -23.99
C PRO A 28 11.07 17.01 -22.97
N ARG A 29 9.96 16.33 -23.29
CA ARG A 29 9.45 15.24 -22.45
C ARG A 29 10.59 14.25 -22.24
N THR A 30 11.06 14.13 -21.00
CA THR A 30 12.13 13.21 -20.65
C THR A 30 11.71 11.80 -21.07
N ARG A 31 12.61 11.09 -21.74
CA ARG A 31 12.36 9.69 -22.12
C ARG A 31 12.11 8.88 -20.86
N ILE A 32 11.11 8.00 -20.91
CA ILE A 32 10.78 7.10 -19.80
C ILE A 32 12.02 6.27 -19.47
N SER A 33 12.38 6.20 -18.19
CA SER A 33 13.50 5.39 -17.72
C SER A 33 13.36 3.94 -18.21
N PRO A 34 14.43 3.32 -18.75
CA PRO A 34 14.42 1.92 -19.14
C PRO A 34 13.96 0.99 -18.00
N VAL A 35 14.33 1.31 -16.76
CA VAL A 35 13.94 0.52 -15.57
C VAL A 35 12.43 0.62 -15.32
N THR A 36 11.87 1.82 -15.38
CA THR A 36 10.42 2.02 -15.21
C THR A 36 9.62 1.34 -16.32
N LYS A 37 10.14 1.39 -17.56
CA LYS A 37 9.52 0.70 -18.70
C LYS A 37 9.49 -0.82 -18.47
N ALA A 38 10.63 -1.42 -18.17
CA ALA A 38 10.74 -2.86 -17.93
C ALA A 38 9.87 -3.33 -16.75
N LEU A 39 9.85 -2.56 -15.64
CA LEU A 39 9.00 -2.89 -14.48
C LEU A 39 7.51 -2.82 -14.82
N SER A 40 7.09 -1.81 -15.60
CA SER A 40 5.67 -1.65 -15.95
C SER A 40 5.19 -2.73 -16.91
N GLU A 41 6.05 -3.15 -17.85
CA GLU A 41 5.79 -4.28 -18.75
C GLU A 41 5.72 -5.61 -17.98
N TYR A 42 6.68 -5.84 -17.08
CA TYR A 42 6.69 -7.03 -16.22
C TYR A 42 5.39 -7.19 -15.41
N ILE A 43 4.89 -6.10 -14.80
CA ILE A 43 3.65 -6.12 -14.02
C ILE A 43 2.43 -6.38 -14.93
N ALA A 44 2.36 -5.73 -16.10
CA ALA A 44 1.24 -5.90 -17.02
C ALA A 44 1.15 -7.34 -17.57
N ASP A 45 2.30 -7.98 -17.80
CA ASP A 45 2.37 -9.33 -18.34
C ASP A 45 2.22 -10.44 -17.29
N ALA A 46 2.29 -10.12 -15.99
CA ALA A 46 2.19 -11.10 -14.91
C ALA A 46 0.86 -11.90 -14.92
N SER A 47 -0.21 -11.32 -15.49
CA SER A 47 -1.48 -12.00 -15.69
C SER A 47 -1.42 -13.17 -16.69
N LYS A 48 -0.35 -13.26 -17.49
CA LYS A 48 -0.11 -14.31 -18.49
C LYS A 48 0.90 -15.37 -17.98
N SER A 49 1.70 -15.03 -16.99
CA SER A 49 2.74 -15.92 -16.47
C SER A 49 2.16 -17.08 -15.66
N GLN A 50 2.63 -18.29 -15.93
CA GLN A 50 2.38 -19.43 -15.04
C GLN A 50 3.39 -19.41 -13.89
N LEU A 51 2.91 -19.69 -12.67
CA LEU A 51 3.78 -19.84 -11.52
C LEU A 51 4.39 -21.25 -11.53
N PRO A 52 5.70 -21.39 -11.26
CA PRO A 52 6.28 -22.66 -10.87
C PRO A 52 5.48 -23.29 -9.72
N VAL A 53 5.42 -24.62 -9.69
CA VAL A 53 4.55 -25.36 -8.75
C VAL A 53 4.91 -25.00 -7.31
N GLU A 54 6.20 -24.99 -6.98
CA GLU A 54 6.71 -24.66 -5.66
C GLU A 54 6.37 -23.23 -5.22
N VAL A 55 6.42 -22.27 -6.15
CA VAL A 55 6.06 -20.87 -5.89
C VAL A 55 4.56 -20.75 -5.61
N ARG A 56 3.75 -21.46 -6.39
CA ARG A 56 2.29 -21.47 -6.20
C ARG A 56 1.90 -22.09 -4.86
N GLU A 57 2.50 -23.22 -4.47
CA GLU A 57 2.21 -23.83 -3.18
C GLU A 57 2.65 -22.93 -2.01
N ARG A 58 3.81 -22.29 -2.12
CA ARG A 58 4.25 -21.31 -1.12
C ARG A 58 3.29 -20.11 -1.03
N ALA A 59 2.80 -19.62 -2.16
CA ALA A 59 1.84 -18.51 -2.19
C ALA A 59 0.51 -18.85 -1.49
N LYS A 60 0.03 -20.11 -1.61
CA LYS A 60 -1.15 -20.55 -0.86
C LYS A 60 -0.93 -20.51 0.65
N ILE A 61 0.26 -20.91 1.11
CA ILE A 61 0.62 -20.87 2.53
C ILE A 61 0.58 -19.41 3.02
N HIS A 62 1.24 -18.48 2.32
CA HIS A 62 1.22 -17.05 2.70
C HIS A 62 -0.18 -16.43 2.67
N LEU A 63 -1.02 -16.84 1.72
CA LEU A 63 -2.43 -16.43 1.69
C LEU A 63 -3.18 -16.91 2.93
N VAL A 64 -3.07 -18.19 3.28
CA VAL A 64 -3.75 -18.77 4.45
C VAL A 64 -3.23 -18.16 5.75
N ASP A 65 -1.91 -18.00 5.87
CA ASP A 65 -1.23 -17.34 6.99
C ASP A 65 -1.78 -15.93 7.20
N THR A 66 -1.82 -15.12 6.14
CA THR A 66 -2.36 -13.76 6.25
C THR A 66 -3.83 -13.76 6.64
N VAL A 67 -4.66 -14.63 6.05
CA VAL A 67 -6.09 -14.71 6.41
C VAL A 67 -6.26 -15.10 7.88
N ALA A 68 -5.43 -16.02 8.40
CA ALA A 68 -5.44 -16.39 9.82
C ALA A 68 -5.06 -15.21 10.71
N ALA A 69 -4.00 -14.46 10.36
CA ALA A 69 -3.61 -13.24 11.07
C ALA A 69 -4.73 -12.18 11.06
N VAL A 70 -5.41 -11.99 9.93
CA VAL A 70 -6.55 -11.08 9.83
C VAL A 70 -7.70 -11.49 10.75
N VAL A 71 -8.04 -12.78 10.79
CA VAL A 71 -9.09 -13.30 11.68
C VAL A 71 -8.70 -13.12 13.14
N SER A 72 -7.46 -13.44 13.52
CA SER A 72 -6.93 -13.21 14.87
C SER A 72 -7.02 -11.73 15.26
N GLY A 73 -6.43 -10.88 14.43
CA GLY A 73 -6.30 -9.45 14.68
C GLY A 73 -7.61 -8.67 14.66
N SER A 74 -8.65 -9.18 14.00
CA SER A 74 -10.00 -8.56 13.98
C SER A 74 -10.59 -8.36 15.38
N ARG A 75 -10.14 -9.15 16.36
CA ARG A 75 -10.61 -9.12 17.75
C ARG A 75 -9.71 -8.26 18.66
N LEU A 76 -8.54 -7.86 18.17
CA LEU A 76 -7.56 -7.06 18.89
C LEU A 76 -7.85 -5.56 18.74
N GLU A 77 -7.22 -4.74 19.58
CA GLU A 77 -7.45 -3.30 19.59
C GLU A 77 -7.26 -2.64 18.21
N PRO A 78 -6.16 -2.88 17.45
CA PRO A 78 -6.00 -2.31 16.12
C PRO A 78 -7.13 -2.70 15.15
N GLY A 79 -7.49 -3.99 15.13
CA GLY A 79 -8.57 -4.49 14.28
C GLY A 79 -9.92 -3.88 14.64
N ARG A 80 -10.26 -3.82 15.94
CA ARG A 80 -11.52 -3.20 16.41
C ARG A 80 -11.62 -1.74 16.02
N LYS A 81 -10.53 -0.97 16.15
CA LYS A 81 -10.50 0.44 15.69
C LYS A 81 -10.64 0.54 14.18
N ALA A 82 -10.00 -0.35 13.42
CA ALA A 82 -10.11 -0.40 11.98
C ALA A 82 -11.56 -0.66 11.53
N LEU A 83 -12.22 -1.68 12.10
CA LEU A 83 -13.62 -2.02 11.83
C LEU A 83 -14.56 -0.84 12.14
N GLN A 84 -14.38 -0.19 13.29
CA GLN A 84 -15.17 1.00 13.66
C GLN A 84 -14.98 2.13 12.66
N TYR A 85 -13.73 2.41 12.28
CA TYR A 85 -13.39 3.45 11.32
C TYR A 85 -14.01 3.20 9.95
N VAL A 86 -13.87 1.99 9.39
CA VAL A 86 -14.39 1.69 8.05
C VAL A 86 -15.92 1.57 8.02
N ALA A 87 -16.54 1.16 9.13
CA ALA A 87 -18.00 1.17 9.27
C ALA A 87 -18.54 2.61 9.25
N ALA A 88 -17.86 3.54 9.93
CA ALA A 88 -18.23 4.96 9.93
C ALA A 88 -17.98 5.65 8.59
N LEU A 89 -16.92 5.26 7.86
CA LEU A 89 -16.62 5.78 6.53
C LEU A 89 -17.67 5.36 5.48
N GLY A 90 -18.23 4.16 5.63
CA GLY A 90 -19.19 3.59 4.67
C GLY A 90 -18.56 3.29 3.31
N GLY A 91 -19.40 3.26 2.27
CA GLY A 91 -19.01 2.98 0.89
C GLY A 91 -19.90 1.94 0.22
N ASN A 92 -19.70 1.73 -1.08
CA ASN A 92 -20.41 0.70 -1.84
C ASN A 92 -20.02 -0.69 -1.32
N ALA A 93 -20.97 -1.63 -1.29
CA ALA A 93 -20.69 -3.01 -0.89
C ALA A 93 -19.89 -3.75 -1.99
N GLU A 94 -18.57 -3.60 -1.96
CA GLU A 94 -17.65 -4.14 -2.98
C GLU A 94 -16.76 -5.25 -2.45
N SER A 95 -16.41 -5.23 -1.15
CA SER A 95 -15.60 -6.28 -0.55
C SER A 95 -15.84 -6.46 0.95
N VAL A 96 -15.63 -7.68 1.43
CA VAL A 96 -15.78 -8.08 2.83
C VAL A 96 -14.59 -7.67 3.72
N VAL A 97 -14.88 -7.25 4.95
CA VAL A 97 -13.91 -7.19 6.04
C VAL A 97 -13.88 -8.54 6.75
N ILE A 98 -12.79 -9.28 6.54
CA ILE A 98 -12.58 -10.64 7.05
C ILE A 98 -12.62 -10.62 8.60
N GLY A 99 -13.24 -11.64 9.18
CA GLY A 99 -13.46 -11.71 10.64
C GLY A 99 -14.65 -10.89 11.13
N SER A 100 -15.46 -10.32 10.22
CA SER A 100 -16.65 -9.52 10.54
C SER A 100 -17.83 -9.81 9.59
N ARG A 101 -18.96 -9.12 9.80
CA ARG A 101 -20.11 -9.10 8.88
C ARG A 101 -20.13 -7.87 7.95
N LEU A 102 -19.11 -7.02 8.03
CA LEU A 102 -19.07 -5.76 7.30
C LEU A 102 -18.66 -5.99 5.84
N VAL A 103 -19.44 -5.42 4.91
CA VAL A 103 -19.10 -5.32 3.49
C VAL A 103 -19.09 -3.83 3.14
N THR A 104 -18.02 -3.35 2.53
CA THR A 104 -17.77 -1.94 2.26
C THR A 104 -16.98 -1.78 0.96
N SER A 105 -16.51 -0.56 0.65
CA SER A 105 -15.70 -0.32 -0.54
C SER A 105 -14.43 -1.17 -0.51
N ALA A 106 -13.92 -1.57 -1.67
CA ALA A 106 -12.70 -2.39 -1.73
C ALA A 106 -11.51 -1.71 -1.03
N LEU A 107 -11.44 -0.38 -1.13
CA LEU A 107 -10.41 0.41 -0.44
C LEU A 107 -10.55 0.31 1.08
N ALA A 108 -11.75 0.47 1.62
CA ALA A 108 -11.99 0.39 3.06
C ALA A 108 -11.80 -1.04 3.58
N ALA A 109 -12.24 -2.05 2.84
CA ALA A 109 -12.03 -3.45 3.20
C ALA A 109 -10.53 -3.79 3.27
N ALA A 110 -9.73 -3.37 2.28
CA ALA A 110 -8.29 -3.58 2.30
C ALA A 110 -7.59 -2.87 3.48
N LEU A 111 -8.04 -1.66 3.86
CA LEU A 111 -7.56 -0.99 5.07
C LEU A 111 -7.76 -1.86 6.30
N ALA A 112 -9.01 -2.25 6.54
CA ALA A 112 -9.39 -2.95 7.75
C ALA A 112 -8.72 -4.31 7.82
N ASN A 113 -8.72 -5.06 6.71
CA ASN A 113 -8.06 -6.34 6.62
C ASN A 113 -6.54 -6.19 6.82
N GLY A 114 -5.87 -5.18 6.26
CA GLY A 114 -4.44 -4.98 6.48
C GLY A 114 -4.10 -4.60 7.92
N MET A 115 -4.91 -3.75 8.56
CA MET A 115 -4.74 -3.44 9.99
C MET A 115 -4.97 -4.66 10.88
N CYS A 116 -5.96 -5.49 10.57
CA CYS A 116 -6.19 -6.73 11.29
C CYS A 116 -5.04 -7.72 11.07
N GLY A 117 -4.56 -7.85 9.83
CA GLY A 117 -3.47 -8.77 9.48
C GLY A 117 -2.15 -8.47 10.17
N HIS A 118 -1.91 -7.22 10.57
CA HIS A 118 -0.70 -6.82 11.29
C HIS A 118 -0.98 -6.42 12.75
N ALA A 119 -2.10 -6.85 13.33
CA ALA A 119 -2.48 -6.42 14.68
C ALA A 119 -1.65 -7.06 15.81
N ASP A 120 -1.09 -8.25 15.57
CA ASP A 120 -0.31 -9.03 16.54
C ASP A 120 1.07 -9.47 16.03
N GLU A 121 1.51 -9.01 14.86
CA GLU A 121 2.76 -9.41 14.18
C GLU A 121 2.88 -10.93 13.97
N THR A 122 1.76 -11.64 13.83
CA THR A 122 1.75 -13.07 13.45
C THR A 122 1.88 -13.30 11.95
N ASP A 123 1.83 -12.23 11.15
CA ASP A 123 1.92 -12.26 9.70
C ASP A 123 3.34 -12.54 9.19
N ASP A 124 3.41 -13.04 7.95
CA ASP A 124 4.66 -13.33 7.29
C ASP A 124 5.64 -12.15 7.21
N THR A 125 6.92 -12.49 7.01
CA THR A 125 7.95 -11.46 6.88
C THR A 125 9.08 -11.88 5.96
N ILE A 126 9.57 -10.91 5.17
CA ILE A 126 10.86 -10.99 4.49
C ILE A 126 11.89 -10.32 5.40
N MET A 127 12.44 -11.11 6.33
CA MET A 127 13.37 -10.66 7.37
C MET A 127 14.51 -9.78 6.84
N ALA A 128 15.13 -10.17 5.72
CA ALA A 128 16.24 -9.45 5.11
C ALA A 128 15.88 -8.02 4.66
N LEU A 129 14.59 -7.71 4.52
CA LEU A 129 14.07 -6.41 4.07
C LEU A 129 13.20 -5.71 5.12
N ARG A 130 12.97 -6.32 6.29
CA ARG A 130 12.03 -5.85 7.32
C ARG A 130 10.67 -5.46 6.71
N LEU A 131 10.19 -6.33 5.83
CA LEU A 131 8.95 -6.16 5.07
C LEU A 131 7.97 -7.24 5.51
N HIS A 132 6.75 -6.83 5.86
CA HIS A 132 5.60 -7.68 6.13
C HIS A 132 4.66 -7.64 4.92
N PRO A 133 4.93 -8.42 3.86
CA PRO A 133 4.21 -8.29 2.60
C PRO A 133 2.76 -8.78 2.70
N GLY A 134 2.49 -9.80 3.53
CA GLY A 134 1.16 -10.40 3.71
C GLY A 134 0.12 -9.38 4.09
N ALA A 135 0.34 -8.68 5.20
CA ALA A 135 -0.60 -7.69 5.73
C ALA A 135 -0.84 -6.46 4.82
N CYS A 136 -0.02 -6.24 3.78
CA CYS A 136 -0.25 -5.18 2.80
C CYS A 136 -0.89 -5.72 1.52
N ILE A 137 -0.28 -6.74 0.93
CA ILE A 137 -0.50 -7.13 -0.47
C ILE A 137 -1.71 -8.07 -0.57
N VAL A 138 -1.85 -9.01 0.37
CA VAL A 138 -2.94 -9.98 0.35
C VAL A 138 -4.29 -9.29 0.57
N PRO A 139 -4.48 -8.40 1.57
CA PRO A 139 -5.71 -7.63 1.73
C PRO A 139 -6.11 -6.82 0.50
N ALA A 140 -5.14 -6.15 -0.14
CA ALA A 140 -5.40 -5.37 -1.35
C ALA A 140 -5.81 -6.26 -2.54
N ALA A 141 -5.11 -7.37 -2.75
CA ALA A 141 -5.40 -8.33 -3.80
C ALA A 141 -6.79 -8.97 -3.60
N LEU A 142 -7.13 -9.38 -2.38
CA LEU A 142 -8.43 -9.94 -2.05
C LEU A 142 -9.55 -8.93 -2.24
N ALA A 143 -9.35 -7.67 -1.82
CA ALA A 143 -10.38 -6.64 -1.97
C ALA A 143 -10.72 -6.33 -3.43
N ILE A 144 -9.72 -6.26 -4.30
CA ILE A 144 -9.93 -6.10 -5.74
C ILE A 144 -10.55 -7.36 -6.35
N ALA A 145 -10.09 -8.55 -5.95
CA ALA A 145 -10.62 -9.79 -6.47
C ALA A 145 -12.09 -10.01 -6.09
N ASP A 146 -12.50 -9.61 -4.88
CA ASP A 146 -13.88 -9.67 -4.42
C ASP A 146 -14.76 -8.71 -5.25
N LYS A 147 -14.33 -7.44 -5.36
CA LYS A 147 -15.00 -6.41 -6.16
C LYS A 147 -15.18 -6.80 -7.64
N GLU A 148 -14.16 -7.39 -8.23
CA GLU A 148 -14.11 -7.74 -9.66
C GLU A 148 -14.48 -9.22 -9.92
N GLN A 149 -14.87 -9.96 -8.88
CA GLN A 149 -15.25 -11.38 -8.92
C GLN A 149 -14.19 -12.27 -9.61
N LEU A 150 -12.92 -12.11 -9.23
CA LEU A 150 -11.78 -12.80 -9.82
C LEU A 150 -11.46 -14.11 -9.09
N GLY A 151 -11.08 -15.14 -9.85
CA GLY A 151 -10.75 -16.46 -9.31
C GLY A 151 -9.40 -16.55 -8.59
N GLY A 152 -9.28 -17.54 -7.70
CA GLY A 152 -8.10 -17.72 -6.83
C GLY A 152 -6.76 -17.87 -7.56
N THR A 153 -6.73 -18.43 -8.77
CA THR A 153 -5.50 -18.50 -9.58
C THR A 153 -4.99 -17.11 -9.95
N ALA A 154 -5.88 -16.17 -10.27
CA ALA A 154 -5.51 -14.79 -10.55
C ALA A 154 -4.97 -14.10 -9.29
N VAL A 155 -5.62 -14.33 -8.14
CA VAL A 155 -5.20 -13.84 -6.83
C VAL A 155 -3.79 -14.32 -6.46
N LEU A 156 -3.51 -15.62 -6.55
CA LEU A 156 -2.20 -16.16 -6.21
C LEU A 156 -1.08 -15.56 -7.08
N ARG A 157 -1.30 -15.40 -8.39
CA ARG A 157 -0.33 -14.74 -9.27
C ARG A 157 -0.08 -13.28 -8.88
N ALA A 158 -1.14 -12.55 -8.57
CA ALA A 158 -1.05 -11.15 -8.17
C ALA A 158 -0.31 -10.99 -6.84
N ILE A 159 -0.57 -11.86 -5.86
CA ILE A 159 0.15 -11.88 -4.58
C ILE A 159 1.64 -12.11 -4.82
N VAL A 160 2.00 -13.15 -5.59
CA VAL A 160 3.42 -13.45 -5.89
C VAL A 160 4.11 -12.27 -6.58
N LEU A 161 3.45 -11.68 -7.58
CA LEU A 161 3.96 -10.48 -8.26
C LEU A 161 4.18 -9.33 -7.27
N GLY A 162 3.21 -9.07 -6.40
CA GLY A 162 3.32 -8.01 -5.40
C GLY A 162 4.52 -8.21 -4.49
N TYR A 163 4.72 -9.45 -4.01
CA TYR A 163 5.86 -9.80 -3.15
C TYR A 163 7.20 -9.58 -3.87
N ASP A 164 7.30 -10.02 -5.13
CA ASP A 164 8.51 -9.84 -5.95
C ASP A 164 8.81 -8.34 -6.18
N VAL A 165 7.81 -7.56 -6.59
CA VAL A 165 7.97 -6.11 -6.82
C VAL A 165 8.35 -5.37 -5.54
N ALA A 166 7.67 -5.66 -4.42
CA ALA A 166 7.99 -5.06 -3.13
C ALA A 166 9.44 -5.37 -2.71
N ALA A 167 9.85 -6.64 -2.82
CA ALA A 167 11.18 -7.06 -2.44
C ALA A 167 12.27 -6.42 -3.32
N ARG A 168 12.07 -6.41 -4.65
CA ARG A 168 13.03 -5.80 -5.60
C ARG A 168 13.15 -4.29 -5.40
N LEU A 169 12.04 -3.60 -5.15
CA LEU A 169 12.04 -2.16 -4.89
C LEU A 169 12.85 -1.83 -3.63
N LEU A 170 12.60 -2.53 -2.52
CA LEU A 170 13.32 -2.30 -1.27
C LEU A 170 14.82 -2.58 -1.40
N ARG A 171 15.19 -3.62 -2.16
CA ARG A 171 16.60 -3.90 -2.50
C ARG A 171 17.22 -2.78 -3.33
N ALA A 172 16.52 -2.28 -4.34
CA ALA A 172 17.00 -1.20 -5.21
C ALA A 172 17.17 0.13 -4.44
N LEU A 173 16.23 0.47 -3.57
CA LEU A 173 16.31 1.63 -2.69
C LEU A 173 17.37 1.47 -1.60
N ARG A 174 17.93 0.26 -1.43
CA ARG A 174 18.94 -0.02 -0.41
C ARG A 174 18.46 0.41 0.98
N LEU A 175 17.15 0.32 1.23
CA LEU A 175 16.47 0.91 2.39
C LEU A 175 17.05 0.42 3.73
N MET A 176 17.52 -0.83 3.76
CA MET A 176 18.23 -1.39 4.92
C MET A 176 19.56 -0.68 5.20
N SER A 177 20.31 -0.32 4.16
CA SER A 177 21.54 0.47 4.31
C SER A 177 21.28 1.97 4.46
N LEU A 178 20.09 2.46 4.06
CA LEU A 178 19.64 3.80 4.40
C LEU A 178 19.29 3.92 5.89
N GLY A 179 19.03 2.80 6.57
CA GLY A 179 19.05 2.66 8.03
C GLY A 179 18.33 3.77 8.80
N GLU A 180 18.74 4.00 10.05
CA GLU A 180 18.20 5.00 10.99
C GLU A 180 18.14 6.44 10.43
N ARG A 181 18.81 6.73 9.30
CA ARG A 181 18.83 8.05 8.67
C ARG A 181 17.53 8.37 7.94
N SER A 182 16.91 7.38 7.29
CA SER A 182 15.66 7.63 6.54
C SER A 182 14.47 7.84 7.48
N ARG A 183 14.45 7.19 8.66
CA ARG A 183 13.31 7.11 9.59
C ARG A 183 12.00 6.60 8.96
N HIS A 184 12.03 6.06 7.74
CA HIS A 184 10.86 5.52 7.03
C HIS A 184 10.78 4.00 7.16
N HIS A 185 9.58 3.47 7.32
CA HIS A 185 9.34 2.03 7.41
C HIS A 185 9.34 1.38 6.02
N GLY A 186 10.19 0.36 5.82
CA GLY A 186 10.25 -0.41 4.58
C GLY A 186 8.92 -1.08 4.19
N GLY A 187 8.11 -1.51 5.17
CA GLY A 187 6.77 -2.06 4.93
C GLY A 187 5.84 -1.06 4.25
N ALA A 188 5.88 0.20 4.67
CA ALA A 188 5.07 1.27 4.08
C ALA A 188 5.39 1.51 2.59
N ILE A 189 6.68 1.53 2.25
CA ILE A 189 7.14 1.80 0.88
C ILE A 189 6.99 0.55 0.02
N GLY A 190 7.59 -0.57 0.44
CA GLY A 190 7.56 -1.83 -0.30
C GLY A 190 6.15 -2.37 -0.45
N GLY A 191 5.37 -2.37 0.64
CA GLY A 191 3.98 -2.82 0.67
C GLY A 191 3.09 -2.01 -0.26
N SER A 192 3.22 -0.68 -0.30
CA SER A 192 2.44 0.18 -1.21
C SER A 192 2.69 -0.18 -2.68
N PHE A 193 3.96 -0.33 -3.08
CA PHE A 193 4.29 -0.70 -4.46
C PHE A 193 3.91 -2.15 -4.80
N GLY A 194 4.07 -3.07 -3.85
CA GLY A 194 3.63 -4.46 -4.01
C GLY A 194 2.12 -4.59 -4.17
N ALA A 195 1.34 -3.91 -3.32
CA ALA A 195 -0.12 -3.87 -3.41
C ALA A 195 -0.56 -3.24 -4.74
N THR A 196 0.10 -2.17 -5.18
CA THR A 196 -0.14 -1.55 -6.48
C THR A 196 0.07 -2.54 -7.62
N ALA A 197 1.19 -3.27 -7.62
CA ALA A 197 1.51 -4.24 -8.66
C ALA A 197 0.49 -5.39 -8.69
N ALA A 198 0.12 -5.92 -7.53
CA ALA A 198 -0.90 -6.96 -7.41
C ALA A 198 -2.25 -6.50 -7.98
N CYS A 199 -2.72 -5.33 -7.57
CA CYS A 199 -4.00 -4.77 -8.04
C CYS A 199 -3.97 -4.45 -9.54
N ALA A 200 -2.85 -3.91 -10.04
CA ALA A 200 -2.68 -3.62 -11.46
C ALA A 200 -2.72 -4.89 -12.32
N ALA A 201 -2.13 -5.99 -11.84
CA ALA A 201 -2.20 -7.28 -12.53
C ALA A 201 -3.60 -7.90 -12.51
N LEU A 202 -4.33 -7.79 -11.39
CA LEU A 202 -5.73 -8.24 -11.29
C LEU A 202 -6.64 -7.46 -12.24
N LEU A 203 -6.46 -6.15 -12.31
CA LEU A 203 -7.20 -5.25 -13.20
C LEU A 203 -6.72 -5.29 -14.65
N ARG A 204 -5.66 -6.08 -14.95
CA ARG A 204 -5.07 -6.24 -16.29
C ARG A 204 -4.71 -4.89 -16.94
N LEU A 205 -4.13 -3.98 -16.16
CA LEU A 205 -3.76 -2.66 -16.63
C LEU A 205 -2.62 -2.76 -17.67
N ASN A 206 -2.68 -1.92 -18.70
CA ASN A 206 -1.61 -1.86 -19.69
C ASN A 206 -0.35 -1.18 -19.09
N PRO A 207 0.85 -1.37 -19.69
CA PRO A 207 2.10 -0.85 -19.13
C PRO A 207 2.11 0.67 -18.88
N THR A 208 1.38 1.45 -19.68
CA THR A 208 1.28 2.91 -19.48
C THR A 208 0.52 3.25 -18.20
N VAL A 209 -0.61 2.59 -17.96
CA VAL A 209 -1.42 2.79 -16.75
C VAL A 209 -0.70 2.27 -15.52
N VAL A 210 -0.01 1.12 -15.62
CA VAL A 210 0.85 0.59 -14.55
C VAL A 210 1.89 1.62 -14.12
N ARG A 211 2.56 2.26 -15.07
CA ARG A 211 3.55 3.30 -14.76
C ARG A 211 2.95 4.46 -13.96
N TYR A 212 1.75 4.91 -14.32
CA TYR A 212 1.07 5.98 -13.57
C TYR A 212 0.69 5.51 -12.16
N ALA A 213 0.18 4.28 -12.04
CA ALA A 213 -0.14 3.70 -10.74
C ALA A 213 1.11 3.62 -9.82
N LEU A 214 2.26 3.20 -10.35
CA LEU A 214 3.53 3.21 -9.59
C LEU A 214 3.98 4.62 -9.22
N SER A 215 3.75 5.62 -10.08
CA SER A 215 4.02 7.02 -9.76
C SER A 215 3.15 7.50 -8.60
N TYR A 216 1.86 7.15 -8.58
CA TYR A 216 0.95 7.49 -7.50
C TYR A 216 1.25 6.73 -6.21
N ALA A 217 1.74 5.48 -6.32
CA ALA A 217 2.26 4.72 -5.20
C ALA A 217 3.43 5.44 -4.53
N GLY A 218 4.36 5.99 -5.32
CA GLY A 218 5.45 6.81 -4.81
C GLY A 218 4.97 8.02 -4.00
N GLN A 219 3.89 8.69 -4.43
CA GLN A 219 3.32 9.84 -3.72
C GLN A 219 2.57 9.46 -2.44
N ASN A 220 2.07 8.22 -2.34
CA ASN A 220 1.33 7.72 -1.17
C ASN A 220 2.20 6.89 -0.22
N ALA A 221 3.47 6.64 -0.56
CA ALA A 221 4.37 5.85 0.26
C ALA A 221 4.76 6.64 1.52
N ALA A 222 4.03 6.40 2.61
CA ALA A 222 4.20 7.09 3.89
C ALA A 222 4.19 6.11 5.06
N GLY A 223 5.15 6.28 5.98
CA GLY A 223 5.25 5.49 7.19
C GLY A 223 6.58 5.74 7.87
N ILE A 224 6.54 6.12 9.14
CA ILE A 224 7.72 6.49 9.93
C ILE A 224 7.90 5.53 11.10
N TYR A 225 9.15 5.30 11.49
CA TYR A 225 9.50 4.33 12.54
C TYR A 225 9.02 4.73 13.95
N THR A 226 8.51 5.94 14.15
CA THR A 226 7.93 6.35 15.44
C THR A 226 6.74 5.49 15.85
N MET A 227 6.14 4.75 14.91
CA MET A 227 5.12 3.72 15.18
C MET A 227 5.56 2.68 16.23
N LEU A 228 6.86 2.45 16.42
CA LEU A 228 7.38 1.56 17.46
C LEU A 228 7.18 2.12 18.88
N ARG A 229 6.82 3.39 19.03
CA ARG A 229 6.51 4.03 20.31
C ARG A 229 5.05 3.85 20.70
N ASP A 230 4.18 3.44 19.78
CA ASP A 230 2.78 3.16 20.09
C ASP A 230 2.66 1.81 20.81
N SER A 231 2.35 1.87 22.11
CA SER A 231 2.15 0.68 22.95
C SER A 231 0.89 -0.11 22.59
N HIS A 232 -0.06 0.49 21.85
CA HIS A 232 -1.31 -0.14 21.44
C HIS A 232 -1.24 -0.79 20.05
N HIS A 233 -0.09 -0.66 19.38
CA HIS A 233 0.18 -1.28 18.07
C HIS A 233 -0.69 -0.79 16.90
N VAL A 234 -1.50 0.25 17.14
CA VAL A 234 -2.44 0.79 16.17
C VAL A 234 -1.70 1.50 15.05
N GLU A 235 -0.68 2.30 15.36
CA GLU A 235 0.12 2.99 14.36
C GLU A 235 0.85 2.00 13.45
N LYS A 236 1.40 0.92 14.03
CA LYS A 236 2.09 -0.11 13.26
C LYS A 236 1.10 -0.77 12.30
N ALA A 237 -0.01 -1.31 12.81
CA ALA A 237 -1.06 -1.92 12.00
C ALA A 237 -1.61 -0.98 10.91
N TYR A 238 -1.80 0.30 11.24
CA TYR A 238 -2.28 1.32 10.30
C TYR A 238 -1.33 1.50 9.12
N VAL A 239 -0.01 1.54 9.34
CA VAL A 239 0.96 1.73 8.25
C VAL A 239 0.85 0.61 7.20
N LEU A 240 0.65 -0.64 7.62
CA LEU A 240 0.54 -1.77 6.70
C LEU A 240 -0.82 -1.75 5.98
N GLY A 241 -1.92 -1.48 6.69
CA GLY A 241 -3.24 -1.28 6.09
C GLY A 241 -3.35 -0.05 5.17
N ALA A 242 -2.53 0.97 5.39
CA ALA A 242 -2.49 2.18 4.58
C ALA A 242 -1.86 1.99 3.19
N CYS A 243 -1.24 0.84 2.91
CA CYS A 243 -0.73 0.50 1.57
C CYS A 243 -1.84 0.38 0.50
N ARG A 244 -3.11 0.51 0.90
CA ARG A 244 -4.32 0.44 0.07
C ARG A 244 -4.49 1.55 -0.98
N HIS A 245 -3.88 2.72 -0.80
CA HIS A 245 -4.27 3.97 -1.51
C HIS A 245 -4.10 3.93 -3.03
N THR A 246 -3.44 2.92 -3.56
CA THR A 246 -3.12 2.80 -4.99
C THR A 246 -4.13 1.96 -5.77
N MET A 247 -5.17 1.43 -5.11
CA MET A 247 -6.25 0.66 -5.72
C MET A 247 -7.26 1.48 -6.54
N ALA A 248 -7.30 2.81 -6.38
CA ALA A 248 -8.40 3.64 -6.88
C ALA A 248 -8.36 3.97 -8.38
N PHE A 249 -7.29 3.64 -9.11
CA PHE A 249 -7.10 4.14 -10.46
C PHE A 249 -7.45 3.11 -11.55
N ARG A 250 -8.75 2.91 -11.82
CA ARG A 250 -9.19 2.61 -13.19
C ARG A 250 -9.13 3.94 -13.96
N LEU A 251 -7.94 4.27 -14.49
CA LEU A 251 -7.85 5.31 -15.51
C LEU A 251 -8.58 4.76 -16.75
N ARG A 252 -9.86 5.11 -16.89
CA ARG A 252 -10.62 4.91 -18.14
C ARG A 252 -10.06 5.84 -19.20
#